data_AF-A0A4Y8ZMU9-F1
#
_entry.id   AF-A0A4Y8ZMU9-F1
#
_cell.length_a   1.000
_cell.length_b   1.000
_cell.length_c   1.000
_cell.angle_alpha   90.00
_cell.angle_beta   90.00
_cell.angle_gamma   90.00
#
_symmetry.space_group_name_H-M   'P 1'
#
loop_
_entity.id
_entity.type
_entity.pdbx_description
1 polymer ?
#
loop_
_entity_poly.entity_id
_entity_poly.type
_entity_poly.pdbx_seq_one_letter_code
_entity_poly.pdbx_strand_id
1 'polypeptide(L)' 'MDLPDLAAARKKAIEGVRSMLSDEIKTGRIDLAGRIEITDESGNLLAEIPFEEAVRISMPRRPEPGQQPG' A
#
# COMPACT_ATOMS: atom_id res chain seq x y z
N MET A 1 -4.96 -14.64 -10.81
CA MET A 1 -6.28 -14.64 -10.16
C MET A 1 -7.18 -13.87 -11.08
N ASP A 2 -8.32 -14.45 -11.45
CA ASP A 2 -9.23 -13.78 -12.38
C ASP A 2 -10.23 -12.92 -11.61
N LEU A 3 -10.46 -11.69 -12.06
CA LEU A 3 -11.25 -10.68 -11.34
C LEU A 3 -12.18 -9.96 -12.31
N PRO A 4 -13.41 -9.62 -11.88
CA PRO A 4 -14.48 -9.20 -12.79
C PRO A 4 -14.21 -7.89 -13.52
N ASP A 5 -13.40 -7.01 -12.94
CA ASP A 5 -13.01 -5.73 -13.52
C ASP A 5 -11.70 -5.20 -12.90
N LEU A 6 -11.18 -4.13 -13.51
CA LEU A 6 -9.95 -3.47 -13.07
C LEU A 6 -10.08 -2.87 -11.66
N ALA A 7 -11.28 -2.46 -11.23
CA ALA A 7 -11.48 -1.89 -9.89
C ALA A 7 -11.39 -2.98 -8.81
N ALA A 8 -11.95 -4.16 -9.06
CA ALA A 8 -11.80 -5.34 -8.23
C ALA A 8 -10.35 -5.82 -8.21
N ALA A 9 -9.67 -5.81 -9.36
CA ALA A 9 -8.23 -6.07 -9.46
C ALA A 9 -7.40 -5.10 -8.61
N ARG A 10 -7.67 -3.80 -8.72
CA ARG A 10 -7.02 -2.78 -7.90
C ARG A 10 -7.26 -2.97 -6.41
N LYS A 11 -8.50 -3.24 -5.99
CA LYS A 11 -8.82 -3.51 -4.58
C LYS A 11 -8.03 -4.73 -4.07
N LYS A 12 -8.00 -5.81 -4.84
CA LYS A 12 -7.28 -7.03 -4.47
C LYS A 12 -5.76 -6.80 -4.40
N ALA A 13 -5.20 -6.04 -5.33
CA ALA A 13 -3.80 -5.64 -5.31
C ALA A 13 -3.46 -4.84 -4.03
N ILE A 14 -4.28 -3.85 -3.67
CA ILE A 14 -4.08 -3.06 -2.44
C ILE A 14 -4.15 -3.96 -1.19
N GLU A 15 -5.08 -4.90 -1.13
CA GLU A 15 -5.14 -5.89 -0.04
C GLU A 15 -3.86 -6.76 0.02
N GLY A 16 -3.38 -7.21 -1.15
CA GLY A 16 -2.14 -7.98 -1.27
C GLY A 16 -0.92 -7.21 -0.79
N VAL A 17 -0.75 -5.97 -1.24
CA VAL A 17 0.34 -5.09 -0.79
C VAL A 17 0.30 -4.94 0.72
N ARG A 18 -0.87 -4.64 1.31
CA ARG A 18 -1.00 -4.49 2.77
C ARG A 18 -0.62 -5.75 3.53
N SER A 19 -0.96 -6.92 2.99
CA SER A 19 -0.54 -8.20 3.58
C SER A 19 0.99 -8.33 3.55
N MET A 20 1.62 -8.06 2.40
CA MET A 20 3.08 -8.12 2.26
C MET A 20 3.79 -7.14 3.21
N LEU A 21 3.36 -5.87 3.22
CA LEU A 21 3.91 -4.84 4.10
C LEU A 21 3.75 -5.21 5.58
N SER A 22 2.66 -5.89 5.96
CA SER A 22 2.44 -6.32 7.34
C SER A 22 3.48 -7.34 7.82
N ASP A 23 3.99 -8.17 6.91
CA ASP A 23 5.05 -9.13 7.22
C ASP A 23 6.42 -8.44 7.25
N GLU A 24 6.67 -7.50 6.34
CA GLU A 24 7.87 -6.67 6.36
C GLU A 24 8.01 -5.84 7.65
N ILE A 25 6.91 -5.26 8.13
CA ILE A 25 6.87 -4.53 9.41
C ILE A 25 7.42 -5.37 10.56
N LYS A 26 7.10 -6.68 10.60
CA LYS A 26 7.58 -7.59 11.65
C LYS A 26 9.11 -7.76 11.62
N THR A 27 9.74 -7.52 10.48
CA THR A 27 11.20 -7.58 10.30
C THR A 27 11.89 -6.24 10.61
N GLY A 28 11.14 -5.16 10.84
CA GLY A 28 11.67 -3.85 11.17
C GLY A 28 12.12 -3.02 9.97
N ARG A 29 11.92 -3.49 8.73
CA ARG A 29 12.20 -2.76 7.49
C ARG A 29 11.00 -2.85 6.56
N ILE A 30 10.54 -1.71 6.05
CA ILE A 30 9.50 -1.62 5.03
C ILE A 30 10.15 -1.11 3.74
N ASP A 31 9.87 -1.77 2.62
CA ASP A 31 10.30 -1.32 1.30
C ASP A 31 9.10 -0.86 0.46
N LEU A 32 8.96 0.46 0.28
CA LEU A 32 7.85 1.03 -0.50
C LEU A 32 8.17 1.19 -1.99
N ALA A 33 9.37 0.81 -2.45
CA ALA A 33 9.75 0.89 -3.86
C ALA A 33 9.11 -0.21 -4.74
N GLY A 34 8.40 -1.16 -4.12
CA GLY A 34 7.69 -2.24 -4.81
C GLY A 34 6.41 -1.78 -5.53
N ARG A 35 5.95 -2.61 -6.46
CA ARG A 35 4.66 -2.44 -7.16
C ARG A 35 4.03 -3.80 -7.47
N ILE A 36 2.70 -3.82 -7.61
CA ILE A 36 1.97 -4.94 -8.19
C ILE A 36 1.56 -4.59 -9.61
N GLU A 37 1.85 -5.47 -10.56
CA GLU A 37 1.40 -5.37 -11.94
C GLU A 37 0.06 -6.10 -12.09
N ILE A 38 -0.93 -5.43 -12.70
CA ILE A 38 -2.21 -6.00 -13.08
C ILE A 38 -2.16 -6.22 -14.59
N THR A 39 -2.29 -7.47 -15.02
CA THR A 39 -2.28 -7.85 -16.44
C THR A 39 -3.63 -8.43 -16.87
N ASP A 40 -3.93 -8.38 -18.16
CA ASP A 40 -4.99 -9.18 -18.75
C ASP A 40 -4.55 -10.66 -18.92
N GLU A 41 -5.44 -11.49 -19.47
CA GLU A 41 -5.18 -12.91 -19.74
C GLU A 41 -4.06 -13.16 -20.77
N SER A 42 -3.80 -12.17 -21.64
CA SER A 42 -2.72 -12.22 -22.63
C SER A 42 -1.38 -11.73 -22.08
N GLY A 43 -1.35 -11.31 -20.81
CA GLY A 43 -0.16 -10.77 -20.15
C GLY A 43 0.07 -9.28 -20.45
N ASN A 44 -0.88 -8.58 -21.08
CA ASN A 44 -0.74 -7.15 -21.30
C ASN A 44 -0.94 -6.40 -20.00
N LEU A 45 -0.03 -5.47 -19.70
CA LEU A 45 -0.12 -4.61 -18.52
C LEU A 45 -1.33 -3.67 -18.63
N LEU A 46 -2.27 -3.80 -17.71
CA LEU A 46 -3.45 -2.92 -17.59
C LEU A 46 -3.20 -1.78 -16.60
N ALA A 47 -2.50 -2.06 -15.50
CA ALA A 47 -2.18 -1.06 -14.48
C ALA A 47 -1.01 -1.51 -13.59
N GLU A 48 -0.35 -0.54 -12.96
CA GLU A 48 0.61 -0.77 -11.88
C GLU A 48 0.11 -0.11 -10.59
N ILE A 49 0.23 -0.81 -9.48
CA ILE A 49 -0.12 -0.31 -8.14
C ILE A 49 1.16 -0.21 -7.31
N PRO A 50 1.75 0.99 -7.14
CA PRO A 50 2.92 1.17 -6.30
C PRO A 50 2.55 0.97 -4.82
N PHE A 51 3.49 0.48 -4.01
CA PHE A 51 3.21 0.13 -2.61
C PHE A 51 2.80 1.33 -1.75
N GLU A 52 3.31 2.53 -2.08
CA GLU A 52 2.94 3.78 -1.41
C GLU A 52 1.46 4.16 -1.56
N GLU A 53 0.76 3.67 -2.59
CA GLU A 53 -0.68 3.88 -2.71
C GLU A 53 -1.49 3.05 -1.70
N ALA A 54 -0.92 1.97 -1.19
CA ALA A 54 -1.61 1.04 -0.31
C ALA A 54 -1.67 1.52 1.15
N VAL A 55 -0.74 2.38 1.57
CA VAL A 55 -0.57 2.80 2.97
C VAL A 55 -0.18 4.28 3.07
N ARG A 56 -0.66 4.96 4.12
CA ARG A 56 -0.16 6.28 4.50
C ARG A 56 0.61 6.17 5.80
N ILE A 57 1.87 6.60 5.78
CA ILE A 57 2.71 6.70 6.98
C ILE A 57 2.56 8.13 7.52
N SER A 58 2.24 8.25 8.80
CA SER A 58 2.18 9.53 9.50
C SER A 58 2.85 9.43 10.85
N MET A 59 3.60 10.47 11.22
CA MET A 59 4.10 10.63 12.58
C MET A 59 3.13 11.54 13.33
N PRO A 60 2.75 11.20 14.57
CA PRO A 60 2.04 12.16 15.41
C PRO A 60 2.91 13.41 15.57
N ARG A 61 2.31 14.60 15.41
CA ARG A 61 3.00 15.83 15.82
C ARG A 61 3.28 15.72 17.31
N ARG A 62 4.55 15.84 17.70
CA ARG A 62 4.89 16.08 19.10
C ARG A 62 4.32 17.46 19.46
N PRO A 63 3.46 17.59 20.49
CA PRO A 63 3.04 18.91 20.93
C PRO A 63 4.28 19.71 21.30
N GLU A 64 4.32 20.98 20.89
CA GLU A 64 5.41 21.88 21.25
C GLU A 64 5.38 22.08 22.78
N PRO A 65 6.54 22.02 23.48
CA PRO A 65 6.58 22.34 24.90
C PRO A 65 6.03 23.74 25.14
N GLY A 66 4.87 23.86 25.79
CA GLY A 66 4.23 25.14 26.13
C GLY A 66 2.76 25.30 25.70
N GLN A 67 2.22 24.41 24.87
CA GLN A 67 0.77 24.34 24.63
C GLN A 67 0.08 23.53 25.73
N GLN A 68 -0.03 24.11 26.92
CA GLN A 68 -0.93 23.62 27.96
C GLN A 68 -2.25 24.38 27.77
N PRO A 69 -3.39 23.72 27.50
CA PRO A 69 -4.66 24.42 27.43
C PRO A 69 -4.97 24.96 28.83
N GLY A 70 -5.20 26.27 28.90
CA GLY A 70 -5.67 26.96 30.10
C GLY A 70 -7.13 26.67 30.40
#